data_AF-A0A2V5WB15-F1
#
_entry.id   AF-A0A2V5WB15-F1
#
_cell.length_a   1.000
_cell.length_b   1.000
_cell.length_c   1.000
_cell.angle_alpha   90.00
_cell.angle_beta   90.00
_cell.angle_gamma   90.00
#
_symmetry.space_group_name_H-M   'P 1'
#
loop_
_entity.id
_entity.type
_entity.pdbx_description
1 polymer ?
#
loop_
_entity_poly.entity_id
_entity_poly.type
_entity_poly.pdbx_seq_one_letter_code
_entity_poly.pdbx_strand_id
1 'polypeptide(L)'
;MREETIAGSDNVSISVAVSDTRLTIFYRRPKPSSDAINLFLPLGTHREIGAAVLPFAQHFEGSTVFLPFKSDLFFAVEAKAQHVLCFARKWEGWRWSERKPTQ
;
A
#
# COMPACT_ATOMS: atom_id res chain seq x y z
N MET A 1 -17.00 -12.09 -1.78
CA MET A 1 -16.20 -10.85 -1.72
C MET A 1 -16.59 -10.14 -0.44
N ARG A 2 -15.62 -9.79 0.41
CA ARG A 2 -15.86 -9.01 1.64
C ARG A 2 -15.43 -7.58 1.37
N GLU A 3 -16.27 -6.62 1.68
CA GLU A 3 -15.98 -5.20 1.50
C GLU A 3 -16.16 -4.47 2.83
N GLU A 4 -15.20 -3.61 3.14
CA GLU A 4 -15.26 -2.69 4.27
C GLU A 4 -14.97 -1.28 3.80
N THR A 5 -15.72 -0.31 4.31
CA THR A 5 -15.53 1.10 4.01
C THR A 5 -15.19 1.87 5.28
N ILE A 6 -14.08 2.59 5.23
CA ILE A 6 -13.65 3.51 6.26
C ILE A 6 -13.95 4.93 5.75
N ALA A 7 -14.89 5.61 6.40
CA ALA A 7 -15.14 7.03 6.17
C ALA A 7 -14.13 7.86 6.98
N GLY A 8 -13.49 8.82 6.31
CA GLY A 8 -12.62 9.83 6.93
C GLY A 8 -13.32 11.20 7.01
N SER A 9 -12.57 12.21 7.43
CA SER A 9 -13.02 13.61 7.35
C SER A 9 -13.13 14.08 5.90
N ASP A 10 -13.82 15.21 5.67
CA ASP A 10 -13.82 15.90 4.37
C ASP A 10 -14.29 15.06 3.18
N ASN A 11 -15.26 14.17 3.40
CA ASN A 11 -15.78 13.22 2.41
C ASN A 11 -14.71 12.28 1.83
N VAL A 12 -13.60 12.08 2.54
CA VAL A 12 -12.65 11.03 2.22
C VAL A 12 -13.28 9.68 2.56
N SER A 13 -13.15 8.72 1.64
CA SER A 13 -13.52 7.34 1.92
C SER A 13 -12.51 6.39 1.31
N ILE A 14 -12.19 5.34 2.06
CA ILE A 14 -11.40 4.20 1.57
C ILE A 14 -12.30 2.98 1.67
N SER A 15 -12.67 2.38 0.55
CA SER A 15 -13.28 1.06 0.53
C SER A 15 -12.25 0.02 0.13
N VAL A 16 -12.19 -1.06 0.90
CA VAL A 16 -11.31 -2.20 0.64
C VAL A 16 -12.19 -3.42 0.39
N ALA A 17 -12.11 -3.98 -0.81
CA ALA A 17 -12.82 -5.19 -1.18
C ALA A 17 -11.83 -6.34 -1.42
N VAL A 18 -12.00 -7.44 -0.70
CA VAL A 18 -11.13 -8.61 -0.72
C VAL A 18 -11.87 -9.83 -1.28
N SER A 19 -11.15 -10.57 -2.10
CA SER A 19 -11.48 -11.91 -2.58
C SER A 19 -10.25 -12.81 -2.44
N ASP A 20 -10.39 -14.10 -2.78
CA ASP A 20 -9.30 -15.07 -2.65
C ASP A 20 -8.07 -14.71 -3.49
N THR A 21 -8.25 -13.99 -4.60
CA THR A 21 -7.17 -13.68 -5.55
C THR A 21 -6.99 -12.19 -5.82
N ARG A 22 -7.89 -11.34 -5.31
CA ARG A 22 -7.89 -9.91 -5.64
C ARG A 22 -8.24 -9.06 -4.44
N LEU A 23 -7.41 -8.02 -4.25
CA LEU A 23 -7.67 -6.88 -3.40
C LEU A 23 -8.01 -5.68 -4.29
N THR A 24 -9.11 -4.98 -3.99
CA THR A 24 -9.49 -3.74 -4.68
C THR A 24 -9.60 -2.62 -3.66
N ILE A 25 -8.96 -1.49 -3.94
CA ILE A 25 -9.00 -0.30 -3.09
C ILE A 25 -9.68 0.81 -3.88
N PHE A 26 -10.80 1.31 -3.36
CA PHE A 26 -11.47 2.52 -3.86
C PHE A 26 -11.15 3.67 -2.92
N TYR A 27 -10.48 4.69 -3.45
CA TYR A 27 -10.14 5.87 -2.70
C TYR A 27 -10.81 7.10 -3.29
N ARG A 28 -11.61 7.80 -2.47
CA ARG A 28 -12.17 9.10 -2.80
C ARG A 28 -11.34 10.18 -2.12
N ARG A 29 -10.65 10.97 -2.94
CA ARG A 29 -9.91 12.15 -2.49
C ARG A 29 -10.86 13.29 -2.05
N PRO A 30 -10.46 14.13 -1.08
CA PRO A 30 -11.28 15.24 -0.61
C PRO A 30 -11.34 16.38 -1.65
N LYS A 31 -10.25 16.60 -2.40
CA LYS A 31 -10.16 17.62 -3.45
C LYS A 31 -9.53 17.06 -4.72
N PRO A 32 -9.94 17.52 -5.92
CA PRO A 32 -9.23 17.22 -7.15
C PRO A 32 -7.78 17.73 -7.09
N SER A 33 -6.82 16.88 -7.42
CA SER A 33 -5.40 17.22 -7.56
C SER A 33 -4.77 16.50 -8.77
N SER A 34 -3.70 17.05 -9.32
CA SER A 34 -2.84 16.38 -10.31
C SER A 34 -1.76 15.49 -9.69
N ASP A 35 -1.64 15.51 -8.37
CA ASP A 35 -0.58 14.78 -7.66
C ASP A 35 -0.85 13.27 -7.65
N ALA A 36 0.24 12.50 -7.66
CA ALA A 36 0.15 11.03 -7.68
C ALA A 36 -0.30 10.51 -6.31
N ILE A 37 -1.35 9.70 -6.23
CA ILE A 37 -1.74 9.08 -4.96
C ILE A 37 -0.86 7.87 -4.73
N ASN A 38 -0.19 7.83 -3.58
CA ASN A 38 0.64 6.69 -3.18
C ASN A 38 -0.09 5.89 -2.11
N LEU A 39 -0.33 4.61 -2.39
CA LEU A 39 -0.92 3.65 -1.45
C LEU A 39 0.13 2.60 -1.08
N PHE A 40 0.22 2.30 0.20
CA PHE A 40 1.15 1.32 0.74
C PHE A 40 0.39 0.22 1.45
N LEU A 41 0.71 -1.03 1.12
CA LEU A 41 0.03 -2.19 1.64
C LEU A 41 1.05 -3.21 2.12
N PRO A 42 1.36 -3.21 3.43
CA PRO A 42 2.10 -4.30 4.05
C PRO A 42 1.17 -5.50 4.24
N LEU A 43 1.62 -6.69 3.83
CA LEU A 43 0.94 -7.96 4.04
C LEU A 43 1.83 -8.90 4.83
N GLY A 44 1.24 -9.55 5.83
CA GLY A 44 1.85 -10.69 6.52
C GLY A 44 1.39 -11.99 5.89
N THR A 45 2.24 -12.60 5.07
CA THR A 45 1.96 -13.93 4.48
C THR A 45 2.47 -15.08 5.33
N HIS A 46 3.01 -14.77 6.52
CA HIS A 46 3.56 -15.71 7.51
C HIS A 46 4.72 -16.57 6.97
N ARG A 47 5.38 -16.15 5.89
CA ARG A 47 6.56 -16.83 5.35
C ARG A 47 7.82 -16.41 6.09
N GLU A 48 7.91 -15.13 6.45
CA GLU A 48 9.03 -14.58 7.21
C GLU A 48 8.56 -13.53 8.24
N ILE A 49 9.40 -13.24 9.24
CA ILE A 49 9.17 -12.11 10.16
C ILE A 49 9.90 -10.90 9.56
N GLY A 50 9.15 -9.97 8.98
CA GLY A 50 9.69 -8.69 8.51
C GLY A 50 9.11 -7.48 9.25
N ALA A 51 9.46 -6.29 8.74
CA ALA A 51 9.02 -4.99 9.26
C ALA A 51 7.92 -4.39 8.37
N ALA A 52 7.43 -3.18 8.65
CA ALA A 52 6.59 -2.42 7.72
C ALA A 52 7.36 -1.20 7.20
N VAL A 53 7.05 -0.73 5.98
CA VAL A 53 7.52 0.58 5.49
C VAL A 53 6.37 1.56 5.64
N LEU A 54 6.64 2.71 6.26
CA LEU A 54 5.68 3.80 6.35
C LEU A 54 6.09 4.93 5.39
N PRO A 55 5.13 5.58 4.72
CA PRO A 55 5.41 6.83 4.03
C PRO A 55 5.89 7.87 5.03
N PHE A 56 6.99 8.54 4.72
CA PHE A 56 7.50 9.66 5.54
C PHE A 56 6.73 10.94 5.25
N ALA A 57 6.34 11.14 3.99
CA ALA A 57 5.52 12.26 3.55
C ALA A 57 4.59 11.81 2.44
N GLN A 58 3.59 12.63 2.14
CA GLN A 58 2.75 12.44 0.97
C GLN A 58 3.66 12.37 -0.26
N HIS A 59 3.56 11.29 -1.04
CA HIS A 59 4.39 11.01 -2.21
C HIS A 59 5.82 10.50 -1.99
N PHE A 60 6.25 10.33 -0.73
CA PHE A 60 7.59 9.83 -0.43
C PHE A 60 7.51 8.56 0.42
N GLU A 61 8.09 7.46 -0.10
CA GLU A 61 8.44 6.30 0.73
C GLU A 61 9.42 6.77 1.81
N GLY A 62 9.06 6.55 3.07
CA GLY A 62 9.88 6.93 4.21
C GLY A 62 10.88 5.87 4.61
N SER A 63 11.71 6.20 5.60
CA SER A 63 12.53 5.23 6.30
C SER A 63 11.67 4.07 6.82
N THR A 64 12.17 2.84 6.65
CA THR A 64 11.56 1.64 7.24
C THR A 64 11.40 1.84 8.74
N VAL A 65 10.16 1.95 9.23
CA VAL A 65 9.88 1.98 10.66
C VAL A 65 9.54 0.56 11.09
N PHE A 66 10.33 -0.01 11.98
CA PHE A 66 10.08 -1.32 12.59
C PHE A 66 8.86 -1.23 13.51
N LEU A 67 7.67 -1.26 12.92
CA LEU A 67 6.44 -1.49 13.64
C LEU A 67 6.22 -3.01 13.74
N PRO A 68 5.65 -3.53 14.85
CA PRO A 68 5.48 -4.95 15.12
C PRO A 68 4.40 -5.62 14.26
N PHE A 69 4.23 -5.16 13.02
CA PHE A 69 3.43 -5.82 12.00
C PHE A 69 4.30 -6.88 11.36
N LYS A 70 4.00 -8.16 11.61
CA LYS A 70 4.66 -9.31 10.96
C LYS A 70 4.37 -9.31 9.46
N SER A 71 5.04 -8.44 8.71
CA SER A 71 4.83 -8.23 7.28
C SER A 71 6.06 -8.72 6.52
N ASP A 72 5.86 -9.51 5.48
CA ASP A 72 6.94 -10.08 4.65
C ASP A 72 6.77 -9.74 3.16
N LEU A 73 5.67 -9.09 2.81
CA LEU A 73 5.36 -8.62 1.47
C LEU A 73 4.85 -7.18 1.55
N PHE A 74 5.36 -6.32 0.69
CA PHE A 74 5.00 -4.91 0.64
C PHE A 74 4.66 -4.49 -0.77
N PHE A 75 3.46 -3.94 -0.96
CA PHE A 75 3.05 -3.31 -2.21
C PHE A 75 3.02 -1.79 -2.08
N ALA A 76 3.53 -1.12 -3.11
CA ALA A 76 3.40 0.31 -3.30
C ALA A 76 2.68 0.56 -4.63
N VAL A 77 1.65 1.40 -4.60
CA VAL A 77 0.91 1.81 -5.79
C VAL A 77 1.02 3.30 -5.94
N GLU A 78 1.49 3.74 -7.11
CA GLU A 78 1.52 5.14 -7.50
C GLU A 78 0.46 5.36 -8.59
N ALA A 79 -0.61 6.08 -8.26
CA ALA A 79 -1.72 6.36 -9.16
C ALA A 79 -1.72 7.83 -9.58
N LYS A 80 -1.46 8.10 -10.85
CA LYS A 80 -1.47 9.45 -11.43
C LYS A 80 -2.37 9.50 -12.67
N ALA A 81 -3.50 10.20 -12.56
CA ALA A 81 -4.50 10.33 -13.62
C ALA A 81 -4.89 8.97 -14.25
N GLN A 82 -4.44 8.67 -15.47
CA GLN A 82 -4.75 7.43 -16.19
C GLN A 82 -3.69 6.33 -16.02
N HIS A 83 -2.64 6.57 -15.25
CA HIS A 83 -1.56 5.62 -15.05
C HIS A 83 -1.53 5.14 -13.61
N VAL A 84 -1.48 3.82 -13.45
CA VAL A 84 -1.27 3.16 -12.17
C VAL A 84 -0.01 2.32 -12.30
N LEU A 85 0.99 2.63 -11.49
CA LEU A 85 2.21 1.85 -11.38
C LEU A 85 2.19 1.10 -10.06
N CYS A 86 2.36 -0.21 -10.13
CA CYS A 86 2.38 -1.08 -8.98
C CYS A 86 3.78 -1.67 -8.80
N PHE A 87 4.23 -1.71 -7.55
CA PHE A 87 5.54 -2.20 -7.19
C PHE A 87 5.43 -3.14 -5.99
N ALA A 88 6.32 -4.12 -5.94
CA ALA A 88 6.42 -5.06 -4.84
C ALA A 88 7.84 -5.09 -4.27
N ARG A 89 7.92 -5.31 -2.96
CA ARG A 89 9.13 -5.70 -2.23
C ARG A 89 8.82 -6.91 -1.38
N LYS A 90 9.79 -7.81 -1.25
CA LYS A 90 9.72 -8.97 -0.36
C LYS A 90 10.74 -8.80 0.76
N TRP A 91 10.38 -9.23 1.96
CA TRP A 91 11.35 -9.36 3.02
C TRP A 91 12.24 -10.56 2.70
N GLU A 92 13.55 -10.37 2.74
CA GLU A 92 14.53 -11.39 2.42
C GLU A 92 15.60 -11.39 3.52
N GLY A 93 15.43 -12.26 4.51
CA GLY A 93 16.34 -12.39 5.65
C GLY A 93 16.26 -11.21 6.62
N TRP A 94 16.98 -10.13 6.32
CA TRP A 94 17.12 -8.96 7.21
C TRP A 94 16.78 -7.63 6.55
N ARG A 95 16.39 -7.62 5.28
CA ARG A 95 16.06 -6.39 4.55
C ARG A 95 14.95 -6.61 3.54
N TRP A 96 14.35 -5.51 3.11
CA TRP A 96 13.50 -5.49 1.93
C TRP A 96 14.32 -5.66 0.66
N SER A 97 13.77 -6.41 -0.29
CA SER A 97 14.26 -6.45 -1.66
C SER A 97 14.18 -5.06 -2.30
N GLU A 98 14.91 -4.90 -3.40
CA GLU A 98 14.74 -3.75 -4.28
C GLU A 98 13.30 -3.65 -4.80
N ARG A 99 12.89 -2.43 -5.11
CA ARG A 99 11.57 -2.13 -5.70
C ARG A 99 11.47 -2.79 -7.07
N LYS A 100 10.48 -3.66 -7.27
CA LYS A 100 10.22 -4.33 -8.56
C LYS A 100 8.83 -3.99 -9.06
N PRO A 101 8.66 -3.58 -10.34
CA PRO A 101 7.33 -3.44 -10.94
C PRO A 101 6.57 -4.77 -10.90
N THR A 102 5.28 -4.71 -10.60
CA THR A 102 4.39 -5.86 -10.76
C THR A 102 3.74 -5.78 -12.13
N GLN A 103 3.76 -6.89 -12.89
CA GLN A 103 3.05 -7.00 -14.16
C GLN A 103 1.54 -7.04 -13.95
#